data_AF-A0A3D2XWJ0-F1
#
_entry.id   AF-A0A3D2XWJ0-F1
#
_cell.length_a   1.000
_cell.length_b   1.000
_cell.length_c   1.000
_cell.angle_alpha   90.00
_cell.angle_beta   90.00
_cell.angle_gamma   90.00
#
_symmetry.space_group_name_H-M   'P 1'
#
loop_
_entity.id
_entity.type
_entity.pdbx_description
1 polymer ?
#
loop_
_entity_poly.entity_id
_entity_poly.type
_entity_poly.pdbx_seq_one_letter_code
_entity_poly.pdbx_strand_id
1 'polypeptide(L)'
;MVSTRTVHEEHRPPFEEWLASLNLSESTAQKLRDISHMPDKLLVGQEMVEILHQLNMDDATLQAALVYPYCQQHELSDAEVAENFGAEIEQLVVGVRRMEAIRMLHNRKQSESKLSAPDEQHIDSIRRMLLAMVEDVRAVVIKMAERICALQQVKKADEETRVMVARECATIYAPLANRLGIGQLKWELEDLAFRYLHPTTYKQIAKQLDGKRRERAEYIDNVVGSLQDLLNNEHIKAEVYGRPKHIYSIWKKMQKKRLTFEQLFDIRAVRIIAERLQDCYAALGTVHAHFKHIPKEFDDYIATPKPNGYQSIHTVIVGPQGKPVEIQIRTQKMHQDAELGVAAHWKYKEGSAGKVSGYDERINWLRKILQWQEEVA
;
A
#
# COMPACT_ATOMS: atom_id res chain seq x y z
N MET A 1 -3.64 -2.66 11.60
CA MET A 1 -4.58 -1.66 12.15
C MET A 1 -4.83 -0.70 11.00
N VAL A 2 -6.08 -0.49 10.60
CA VAL A 2 -6.40 0.44 9.49
C VAL A 2 -6.03 1.84 9.95
N SER A 3 -5.36 2.63 9.10
CA SER A 3 -4.99 4.00 9.44
C SER A 3 -6.24 4.82 9.68
N THR A 4 -6.37 5.45 10.85
CA THR A 4 -7.43 6.41 11.13
C THR A 4 -6.99 7.76 10.60
N ARG A 5 -7.67 8.22 9.56
CA ARG A 5 -7.42 9.48 8.84
C ARG A 5 -8.13 10.65 9.51
N THR A 6 -7.58 11.85 9.38
CA THR A 6 -8.10 13.04 10.10
C THR A 6 -9.53 13.39 9.64
N VAL A 7 -9.84 13.08 8.38
CA VAL A 7 -11.18 13.21 7.79
C VAL A 7 -12.28 12.41 8.53
N HIS A 8 -11.91 11.35 9.26
CA HIS A 8 -12.82 10.49 10.02
C HIS A 8 -12.86 10.81 11.53
N GLU A 9 -12.15 11.84 12.00
CA GLU A 9 -12.22 12.28 13.39
C GLU A 9 -13.59 12.90 13.73
N GLU A 10 -14.02 12.78 14.99
CA GLU A 10 -15.34 13.28 15.44
C GLU A 10 -15.49 14.81 15.29
N HIS A 11 -14.37 15.54 15.36
CA HIS A 11 -14.29 16.97 15.10
C HIS A 11 -13.44 17.20 13.85
N ARG A 12 -14.10 17.37 12.70
CA ARG A 12 -13.40 17.66 11.44
C ARG A 12 -12.90 19.10 11.44
N PRO A 13 -11.60 19.35 11.16
CA PRO A 13 -11.12 20.70 10.95
C PRO A 13 -11.77 21.33 9.69
N PRO A 14 -12.09 22.63 9.69
CA PRO A 14 -12.46 23.37 8.48
C PRO A 14 -11.43 23.15 7.36
N PHE A 15 -11.86 23.27 6.09
CA PHE A 15 -11.01 22.99 4.93
C PHE A 15 -9.65 23.68 4.95
N GLU A 16 -9.61 24.94 5.40
CA GLU A 16 -8.38 25.72 5.51
C GLU A 16 -7.43 25.19 6.58
N GLU A 17 -7.96 24.76 7.73
CA GLU A 17 -7.19 24.15 8.80
C GLU A 17 -6.70 22.75 8.41
N TRP A 18 -7.55 21.97 7.72
CA TRP A 18 -7.16 20.69 7.14
C TRP A 18 -6.04 20.85 6.13
N LEU A 19 -6.16 21.79 5.19
CA LEU A 19 -5.16 22.03 4.16
C LEU A 19 -3.82 22.48 4.76
N ALA A 20 -3.87 23.34 5.78
CA ALA A 20 -2.68 23.75 6.53
C ALA A 20 -2.03 22.58 7.27
N SER A 21 -2.80 21.61 7.76
CA SER A 21 -2.28 20.43 8.48
C SER A 21 -1.44 19.49 7.60
N LEU A 22 -1.66 19.51 6.28
CA LEU A 22 -0.97 18.63 5.33
C LEU A 22 0.47 19.07 5.03
N ASN A 23 0.95 20.19 5.57
CA ASN A 23 2.31 20.72 5.33
C ASN A 23 2.71 20.73 3.83
N LEU A 24 1.76 21.04 2.96
CA LEU A 24 1.98 21.12 1.52
C LEU A 24 2.77 22.38 1.16
N SER A 25 3.35 22.42 -0.05
CA SER A 25 3.95 23.66 -0.55
C SER A 25 2.86 24.74 -0.70
N GLU A 26 3.23 26.00 -0.51
CA GLU A 26 2.29 27.13 -0.62
C GLU A 26 1.63 27.17 -2.02
N SER A 27 2.37 26.81 -3.06
CA SER A 27 1.85 26.67 -4.42
C SER A 27 0.84 25.53 -4.57
N THR A 28 1.07 24.38 -3.92
CA THR A 28 0.14 23.24 -3.96
C THR A 28 -1.14 23.57 -3.21
N ALA A 29 -1.00 24.16 -2.01
CA ALA A 29 -2.12 24.57 -1.18
C ALA A 29 -3.00 25.58 -1.91
N GLN A 30 -2.41 26.58 -2.56
CA GLN A 30 -3.17 27.57 -3.32
C GLN A 30 -3.93 26.92 -4.49
N LYS A 31 -3.30 26.03 -5.25
CA LYS A 31 -3.99 25.29 -6.34
C LYS A 31 -5.16 24.46 -5.82
N LEU A 32 -5.02 23.81 -4.65
CA LEU A 32 -6.11 23.05 -4.03
C LEU A 32 -7.25 23.94 -3.52
N ARG A 33 -6.97 25.18 -3.10
CA ARG A 33 -7.99 26.19 -2.76
C ARG A 33 -8.77 26.65 -3.98
N ASP A 34 -8.06 26.91 -5.08
CA ASP A 34 -8.65 27.47 -6.31
C ASP A 34 -9.57 26.46 -7.01
N ILE A 35 -9.41 25.17 -6.72
CA ILE A 35 -10.15 24.06 -7.33
C ILE A 35 -11.63 23.99 -6.90
N SER A 36 -12.03 24.45 -5.70
CA SER A 36 -13.45 24.43 -5.31
C SER A 36 -13.82 25.41 -4.20
N HIS A 37 -14.84 26.22 -4.49
CA HIS A 37 -15.49 27.10 -3.51
C HIS A 37 -16.48 26.36 -2.58
N MET A 38 -16.66 25.04 -2.73
CA MET A 38 -17.59 24.21 -1.93
C MET A 38 -16.85 23.02 -1.29
N PRO A 39 -16.05 23.25 -0.23
CA PRO A 39 -15.20 22.24 0.37
C PRO A 39 -15.94 21.04 0.98
N ASP A 40 -17.20 21.23 1.42
CA ASP A 40 -18.02 20.15 2.00
C ASP A 40 -18.34 19.02 1.01
N LYS A 41 -18.29 19.30 -0.30
CA LYS A 41 -18.53 18.32 -1.36
C LYS A 41 -17.28 17.52 -1.74
N LEU A 42 -16.09 17.91 -1.27
CA LEU A 42 -14.81 17.29 -1.61
C LEU A 42 -14.30 16.30 -0.57
N LEU A 43 -15.15 15.84 0.34
CA LEU A 43 -14.74 15.02 1.47
C LEU A 43 -13.99 13.74 1.04
N VAL A 44 -14.49 13.07 0.00
CA VAL A 44 -13.85 11.88 -0.56
C VAL A 44 -12.50 12.23 -1.18
N GLY A 45 -12.42 13.38 -1.86
CA GLY A 45 -11.19 13.88 -2.44
C GLY A 45 -10.14 14.22 -1.38
N GLN A 46 -10.55 14.81 -0.26
CA GLN A 46 -9.66 15.08 0.89
C GLN A 46 -9.08 13.79 1.45
N GLU A 47 -9.92 12.76 1.61
CA GLU A 47 -9.44 11.45 2.05
C GLU A 47 -8.44 10.83 1.07
N MET A 48 -8.71 10.93 -0.24
CA MET A 48 -7.77 10.47 -1.27
C MET A 48 -6.45 11.24 -1.22
N VAL A 49 -6.48 12.57 -1.00
CA VAL A 49 -5.28 13.39 -0.83
C VAL A 49 -4.47 12.93 0.37
N GLU A 50 -5.08 12.63 1.51
CA GLU A 50 -4.36 12.12 2.68
C GLU A 50 -3.64 10.79 2.39
N ILE A 51 -4.29 9.88 1.64
CA ILE A 51 -3.69 8.62 1.21
C ILE A 51 -2.45 8.88 0.36
N LEU A 52 -2.59 9.72 -0.66
CA LEU A 52 -1.55 9.96 -1.65
C LEU A 52 -0.42 10.83 -1.11
N HIS A 53 -0.73 11.72 -0.16
CA HIS A 53 0.25 12.53 0.55
C HIS A 53 1.21 11.66 1.39
N GLN A 54 0.69 10.63 2.07
CA GLN A 54 1.53 9.65 2.78
C GLN A 54 2.48 8.91 1.84
N LEU A 55 2.11 8.77 0.57
CA LEU A 55 2.95 8.16 -0.47
C LEU A 55 3.95 9.13 -1.11
N ASN A 56 3.97 10.41 -0.69
CA ASN A 56 4.81 11.46 -1.26
C ASN A 56 4.59 11.67 -2.77
N MET A 57 3.33 11.60 -3.23
CA MET A 57 2.97 11.87 -4.63
C MET A 57 3.10 13.35 -4.99
N ASP A 58 3.23 13.64 -6.28
CA ASP A 58 3.36 14.98 -6.87
C ASP A 58 2.08 15.82 -6.78
N ASP A 59 2.24 17.14 -6.91
CA ASP A 59 1.17 18.12 -6.83
C ASP A 59 0.00 17.84 -7.78
N ALA A 60 0.30 17.44 -9.02
CA ALA A 60 -0.72 17.15 -10.02
C ALA A 60 -1.54 15.91 -9.64
N THR A 61 -0.89 14.89 -9.06
CA THR A 61 -1.57 13.70 -8.52
C THR A 61 -2.51 14.06 -7.37
N LEU A 62 -2.06 14.89 -6.43
CA LEU A 62 -2.90 15.31 -5.30
C LEU A 62 -4.10 16.13 -5.76
N GLN A 63 -3.91 17.07 -6.69
CA GLN A 63 -4.99 17.86 -7.27
C GLN A 63 -6.00 16.98 -8.03
N ALA A 64 -5.52 16.06 -8.88
CA ALA A 64 -6.36 15.11 -9.60
C ALA A 64 -7.19 14.23 -8.64
N ALA A 65 -6.60 13.80 -7.52
CA ALA A 65 -7.30 13.01 -6.51
C ALA A 65 -8.38 13.82 -5.76
N LEU A 66 -8.14 15.11 -5.52
CA LEU A 66 -9.12 15.98 -4.89
C LEU A 66 -10.35 16.17 -5.78
N VAL A 67 -10.15 16.39 -7.10
CA VAL A 67 -11.25 16.69 -8.04
C VAL A 67 -11.93 15.47 -8.61
N TYR A 68 -11.26 14.32 -8.69
CA TYR A 68 -11.80 13.14 -9.36
C TYR A 68 -13.20 12.74 -8.85
N PRO A 69 -13.48 12.67 -7.53
CA PRO A 69 -14.82 12.37 -7.03
C PRO A 69 -15.87 13.41 -7.45
N TYR A 70 -15.49 14.69 -7.48
CA TYR A 70 -16.35 15.78 -7.93
C TYR A 70 -16.67 15.64 -9.43
N CYS A 71 -15.67 15.39 -10.26
CA CYS A 71 -15.84 15.16 -11.70
C CYS A 71 -16.74 13.94 -11.97
N GLN A 72 -16.72 12.92 -11.11
CA GLN A 72 -17.58 11.74 -11.24
C GLN A 72 -19.02 12.02 -10.78
N GLN A 73 -19.20 12.73 -9.67
CA GLN A 73 -20.52 13.07 -9.15
C GLN A 73 -21.31 14.01 -10.07
N HIS A 74 -20.60 14.92 -10.75
CA HIS A 74 -21.18 15.91 -11.66
C HIS A 74 -21.13 15.50 -13.13
N GLU A 75 -20.68 14.28 -13.44
CA GLU A 75 -20.59 13.75 -14.81
C GLU A 75 -19.88 14.67 -15.81
N LEU A 76 -18.85 15.41 -15.35
CA LEU A 76 -18.11 16.37 -16.18
C LEU A 76 -17.46 15.66 -17.36
N SER A 77 -17.56 16.21 -18.56
CA SER A 77 -16.83 15.76 -19.74
C SER A 77 -15.33 16.02 -19.62
N ASP A 78 -14.51 15.29 -20.37
CA ASP A 78 -13.05 15.46 -20.34
C ASP A 78 -12.65 16.89 -20.76
N ALA A 79 -13.39 17.49 -21.71
CA ALA A 79 -13.20 18.88 -22.11
C ALA A 79 -13.47 19.88 -20.97
N GLU A 80 -14.53 19.67 -20.19
CA GLU A 80 -14.84 20.50 -19.00
C GLU A 80 -13.80 20.33 -17.90
N VAL A 81 -13.22 19.14 -17.75
CA VAL A 81 -12.12 18.92 -16.80
C VAL A 81 -10.87 19.69 -17.24
N ALA A 82 -10.53 19.67 -18.53
CA ALA A 82 -9.40 20.43 -19.08
C ALA A 82 -9.59 21.95 -18.94
N GLU A 83 -10.81 22.46 -19.17
CA GLU A 83 -11.12 23.89 -19.06
C GLU A 83 -11.04 24.37 -17.60
N ASN A 84 -11.60 23.60 -16.66
CA ASN A 84 -11.68 24.01 -15.25
C ASN A 84 -10.40 23.74 -14.46
N PHE A 85 -9.65 22.69 -14.79
CA PHE A 85 -8.52 22.21 -13.97
C PHE A 85 -7.21 22.07 -14.75
N GLY A 86 -7.22 22.26 -16.07
CA GLY A 86 -6.04 22.19 -16.92
C GLY A 86 -5.75 20.80 -17.49
N ALA A 87 -4.90 20.78 -18.52
CA ALA A 87 -4.64 19.59 -19.33
C ALA A 87 -3.94 18.45 -18.57
N GLU A 88 -3.05 18.76 -17.61
CA GLU A 88 -2.35 17.71 -16.85
C GLU A 88 -3.32 16.95 -15.92
N ILE A 89 -4.25 17.65 -15.27
CA ILE A 89 -5.26 17.04 -14.40
C ILE A 89 -6.26 16.24 -15.23
N GLU A 90 -6.66 16.77 -16.39
CA GLU A 90 -7.52 16.04 -17.33
C GLU A 90 -6.92 14.70 -17.74
N GLN A 91 -5.64 14.65 -18.13
CA GLN A 91 -4.97 13.41 -18.50
C GLN A 91 -5.02 12.36 -17.38
N LEU A 92 -4.79 12.79 -16.13
CA LEU A 92 -4.86 11.90 -14.96
C LEU A 92 -6.28 11.40 -14.71
N VAL A 93 -7.27 12.29 -14.72
CA VAL A 93 -8.69 11.96 -14.51
C VAL A 93 -9.20 11.01 -15.61
N VAL A 94 -8.84 11.27 -16.87
CA VAL A 94 -9.14 10.40 -18.02
C VAL A 94 -8.49 9.04 -17.85
N GLY A 95 -7.24 8.98 -17.39
CA GLY A 95 -6.56 7.72 -17.06
C GLY A 95 -7.34 6.90 -16.03
N VAL A 96 -7.80 7.53 -14.95
CA VAL A 96 -8.60 6.87 -13.90
C VAL A 96 -9.95 6.39 -14.45
N ARG A 97 -10.64 7.18 -15.28
CA ARG A 97 -11.90 6.81 -15.94
C ARG A 97 -11.74 5.67 -16.93
N ARG A 98 -10.64 5.62 -17.68
CA ARG A 98 -10.35 4.51 -18.60
C ARG A 98 -10.22 3.18 -17.87
N MET A 99 -9.60 3.17 -16.68
CA MET A 99 -9.54 1.95 -15.84
C MET A 99 -10.94 1.48 -15.43
N GLU A 100 -11.83 2.42 -15.08
CA GLU A 100 -13.24 2.15 -14.77
C GLU A 100 -14.00 1.56 -15.97
N ALA A 101 -13.77 2.09 -17.17
CA ALA A 101 -14.43 1.64 -18.40
C ALA A 101 -14.01 0.23 -18.83
N ILE A 102 -12.71 -0.08 -18.74
CA ILE A 102 -12.17 -1.42 -19.04
C ILE A 102 -12.77 -2.47 -18.09
N ARG A 103 -12.98 -2.09 -16.82
CA ARG A 103 -13.70 -2.92 -15.84
C ARG A 103 -15.15 -3.18 -16.26
N MET A 104 -15.89 -2.16 -16.67
CA MET A 104 -17.30 -2.31 -17.07
C MET A 104 -17.49 -3.25 -18.28
N LEU A 105 -16.51 -3.27 -19.19
CA LEU A 105 -16.50 -4.19 -20.32
C LEU A 105 -16.21 -5.65 -19.91
N HIS A 106 -15.44 -5.86 -18.83
CA HIS A 106 -15.16 -7.19 -18.29
C HIS A 106 -16.39 -7.80 -17.59
N ASN A 107 -17.09 -7.03 -16.76
CA ASN A 107 -18.26 -7.50 -16.02
C ASN A 107 -19.43 -7.87 -16.94
N ARG A 108 -19.63 -7.13 -18.05
CA ARG A 108 -20.67 -7.48 -19.04
C ARG A 108 -20.37 -8.79 -19.78
N LYS A 109 -19.12 -9.03 -20.17
CA LYS A 109 -18.73 -10.28 -20.87
C LYS A 109 -18.80 -11.53 -19.99
N GLN A 110 -18.56 -11.41 -18.67
CA GLN A 110 -18.79 -12.51 -17.73
C GLN A 110 -20.28 -12.89 -17.59
N SER A 111 -21.19 -11.94 -17.78
CA SER A 111 -22.64 -12.22 -17.75
C SER A 111 -23.13 -12.96 -19.01
N GLU A 112 -22.42 -12.84 -20.13
CA GLU A 112 -22.83 -13.42 -21.43
C GLU A 112 -22.11 -14.73 -21.76
N SER A 113 -20.90 -14.98 -21.26
CA SER A 113 -20.13 -16.21 -21.51
C SER A 113 -20.02 -17.08 -20.25
N LYS A 114 -20.90 -18.09 -20.14
CA LYS A 114 -20.78 -19.16 -19.13
C LYS A 114 -19.82 -20.30 -19.54
N LEU A 115 -19.09 -20.15 -20.66
CA LEU A 115 -18.40 -21.25 -21.36
C LEU A 115 -16.88 -21.10 -21.48
N SER A 116 -16.27 -20.07 -20.89
CA SER A 116 -14.80 -19.93 -20.86
C SER A 116 -14.29 -20.07 -19.42
N ALA A 117 -13.09 -20.66 -19.27
CA ALA A 117 -12.44 -20.75 -17.96
C ALA A 117 -12.33 -19.34 -17.34
N PRO A 118 -12.75 -19.16 -16.06
CA PRO A 118 -12.81 -17.84 -15.42
C PRO A 118 -11.46 -17.11 -15.36
N ASP A 119 -10.35 -17.84 -15.45
CA ASP A 119 -9.00 -17.29 -15.33
C ASP A 119 -8.52 -16.58 -16.61
N GLU A 120 -8.77 -17.10 -17.81
CA GLU A 120 -8.28 -16.51 -19.07
C GLU A 120 -8.91 -15.15 -19.40
N GLN A 121 -10.21 -14.99 -19.13
CA GLN A 121 -10.91 -13.72 -19.37
C GLN A 121 -10.52 -12.64 -18.35
N HIS A 122 -10.17 -13.06 -17.13
CA HIS A 122 -9.65 -12.17 -16.08
C HIS A 122 -8.25 -11.66 -16.44
N ILE A 123 -7.44 -12.53 -17.05
CA ILE A 123 -6.11 -12.18 -17.54
C ILE A 123 -6.17 -11.15 -18.69
N ASP A 124 -7.12 -11.27 -19.63
CA ASP A 124 -7.23 -10.32 -20.74
C ASP A 124 -7.77 -8.94 -20.31
N SER A 125 -8.67 -8.88 -19.33
CA SER A 125 -9.16 -7.60 -18.80
C SER A 125 -8.09 -6.88 -17.99
N ILE A 126 -7.32 -7.62 -17.18
CA ILE A 126 -6.13 -7.11 -16.52
C ILE A 126 -5.11 -6.67 -17.58
N ARG A 127 -4.86 -7.43 -18.65
CA ARG A 127 -3.98 -7.04 -19.76
C ARG A 127 -4.42 -5.72 -20.41
N ARG A 128 -5.70 -5.55 -20.73
CA ARG A 128 -6.25 -4.31 -21.31
C ARG A 128 -6.16 -3.15 -20.33
N MET A 129 -6.44 -3.39 -19.05
CA MET A 129 -6.30 -2.41 -17.98
C MET A 129 -4.84 -1.94 -17.89
N LEU A 130 -3.89 -2.89 -17.84
CA LEU A 130 -2.45 -2.65 -17.82
C LEU A 130 -1.96 -1.90 -19.07
N LEU A 131 -2.51 -2.19 -20.26
CA LEU A 131 -2.20 -1.49 -21.51
C LEU A 131 -2.69 -0.03 -21.51
N ALA A 132 -3.85 0.25 -20.92
CA ALA A 132 -4.34 1.62 -20.74
C ALA A 132 -3.59 2.40 -19.65
N MET A 133 -2.93 1.69 -18.73
CA MET A 133 -2.09 2.26 -17.67
C MET A 133 -0.64 2.54 -18.11
N VAL A 134 -0.26 2.16 -19.34
CA VAL A 134 1.11 2.35 -19.88
C VAL A 134 1.50 3.82 -20.00
N GLU A 135 0.52 4.71 -20.11
CA GLU A 135 0.74 6.13 -20.31
C GLU A 135 1.11 6.85 -19.00
N ASP A 136 0.44 6.55 -17.87
CA ASP A 136 0.69 7.21 -16.59
C ASP A 136 0.35 6.32 -15.37
N VAL A 137 1.37 5.98 -14.57
CA VAL A 137 1.22 5.20 -13.33
C VAL A 137 0.48 5.97 -12.24
N ARG A 138 0.51 7.31 -12.26
CA ARG A 138 -0.16 8.15 -11.25
C ARG A 138 -1.67 7.90 -11.22
N ALA A 139 -2.29 7.71 -12.38
CA ALA A 139 -3.71 7.35 -12.50
C ALA A 139 -4.05 6.05 -11.75
N VAL A 140 -3.12 5.09 -11.73
CA VAL A 140 -3.28 3.82 -11.01
C VAL A 140 -3.30 4.02 -9.50
N VAL A 141 -2.37 4.83 -9.01
CA VAL A 141 -2.25 5.13 -7.57
C VAL A 141 -3.47 5.92 -7.11
N ILE A 142 -3.93 6.90 -7.90
CA ILE A 142 -5.18 7.63 -7.66
C ILE A 142 -6.36 6.65 -7.61
N LYS A 143 -6.44 5.70 -8.55
CA LYS A 143 -7.51 4.70 -8.58
C LYS A 143 -7.50 3.80 -7.35
N MET A 144 -6.33 3.39 -6.88
CA MET A 144 -6.21 2.60 -5.65
C MET A 144 -6.65 3.40 -4.41
N ALA A 145 -6.28 4.67 -4.31
CA ALA A 145 -6.74 5.55 -3.23
C ALA A 145 -8.27 5.70 -3.25
N GLU A 146 -8.86 5.88 -4.44
CA GLU A 146 -10.32 5.92 -4.60
C GLU A 146 -10.98 4.60 -4.16
N ARG A 147 -10.41 3.45 -4.52
CA ARG A 147 -10.93 2.13 -4.09
C ARG A 147 -10.84 1.91 -2.58
N ILE A 148 -9.79 2.40 -1.91
CA ILE A 148 -9.71 2.38 -0.44
C ILE A 148 -10.86 3.20 0.16
N CYS A 149 -11.09 4.42 -0.33
CA CYS A 149 -12.19 5.27 0.11
C CYS A 149 -13.55 4.58 -0.15
N ALA A 150 -13.71 3.95 -1.31
CA ALA A 150 -14.91 3.19 -1.65
C ALA A 150 -15.16 2.05 -0.64
N LEU A 151 -14.14 1.26 -0.27
CA LEU A 151 -14.26 0.20 0.75
C LEU A 151 -14.69 0.75 2.12
N GLN A 152 -14.29 1.96 2.46
CA GLN A 152 -14.69 2.62 3.72
C GLN A 152 -16.14 3.10 3.65
N GLN A 153 -16.55 3.68 2.52
CA GLN A 153 -17.90 4.23 2.32
C GLN A 153 -18.98 3.14 2.20
N VAL A 154 -18.68 2.02 1.55
CA VAL A 154 -19.65 0.92 1.37
C VAL A 154 -20.06 0.24 2.67
N LYS A 155 -19.48 0.61 3.83
CA LYS A 155 -19.87 0.09 5.15
C LYS A 155 -21.39 0.12 5.39
N LYS A 156 -22.09 1.16 4.90
CA LYS A 156 -23.54 1.37 5.04
C LYS A 156 -24.37 0.80 3.86
N ALA A 157 -23.73 0.33 2.80
CA ALA A 157 -24.42 -0.29 1.67
C ALA A 157 -24.93 -1.70 2.01
N ASP A 158 -25.74 -2.26 1.12
CA ASP A 158 -26.20 -3.64 1.18
C ASP A 158 -25.03 -4.64 1.11
N GLU A 159 -25.28 -5.90 1.48
CA GLU A 159 -24.25 -6.93 1.52
C GLU A 159 -23.68 -7.27 0.14
N GLU A 160 -24.53 -7.28 -0.90
CA GLU A 160 -24.11 -7.60 -2.26
C GLU A 160 -23.13 -6.55 -2.78
N THR A 161 -23.45 -5.26 -2.64
CA THR A 161 -22.56 -4.15 -3.01
C THR A 161 -21.24 -4.21 -2.26
N ARG A 162 -21.27 -4.47 -0.93
CA ARG A 162 -20.05 -4.59 -0.12
C ARG A 162 -19.14 -5.72 -0.58
N VAL A 163 -19.72 -6.90 -0.81
CA VAL A 163 -18.97 -8.08 -1.27
C VAL A 163 -18.41 -7.85 -2.68
N MET A 164 -19.18 -7.23 -3.57
CA MET A 164 -18.76 -6.93 -4.93
C MET A 164 -17.53 -6.00 -4.95
N VAL A 165 -17.58 -4.87 -4.25
CA VAL A 165 -16.45 -3.92 -4.16
C VAL A 165 -15.24 -4.56 -3.44
N ALA A 166 -15.47 -5.32 -2.38
CA ALA A 166 -14.40 -6.02 -1.66
C ALA A 166 -13.71 -7.08 -2.52
N ARG A 167 -14.46 -7.84 -3.30
CA ARG A 167 -13.92 -8.84 -4.23
C ARG A 167 -13.06 -8.17 -5.29
N GLU A 168 -13.55 -7.11 -5.90
CA GLU A 168 -12.79 -6.31 -6.87
C GLU A 168 -11.44 -5.85 -6.29
N CYS A 169 -11.46 -5.27 -5.08
CA CYS A 169 -10.26 -4.80 -4.40
C CYS A 169 -9.27 -5.92 -4.09
N ALA A 170 -9.76 -7.08 -3.63
CA ALA A 170 -8.93 -8.23 -3.29
C ALA A 170 -8.31 -8.91 -4.53
N THR A 171 -9.04 -8.99 -5.65
CA THR A 171 -8.61 -9.73 -6.83
C THR A 171 -7.78 -8.89 -7.80
N ILE A 172 -8.06 -7.59 -7.90
CA ILE A 172 -7.42 -6.71 -8.89
C ILE A 172 -6.44 -5.74 -8.20
N TYR A 173 -6.95 -4.85 -7.35
CA TYR A 173 -6.16 -3.71 -6.88
C TYR A 173 -5.10 -4.08 -5.85
N ALA A 174 -5.37 -5.00 -4.92
CA ALA A 174 -4.38 -5.46 -3.95
C ALA A 174 -3.19 -6.19 -4.63
N PRO A 175 -3.41 -7.15 -5.55
CA PRO A 175 -2.30 -7.74 -6.31
C PRO A 175 -1.53 -6.74 -7.16
N LEU A 176 -2.23 -5.77 -7.77
CA LEU A 176 -1.61 -4.71 -8.55
C LEU A 176 -0.71 -3.82 -7.66
N ALA A 177 -1.18 -3.42 -6.48
CA ALA A 177 -0.39 -2.67 -5.50
C ALA A 177 0.88 -3.45 -5.09
N ASN A 178 0.74 -4.77 -4.86
CA ASN A 178 1.87 -5.63 -4.54
C ASN A 178 2.93 -5.68 -5.65
N ARG A 179 2.51 -5.71 -6.92
CA ARG A 179 3.41 -5.75 -8.09
C ARG A 179 4.11 -4.41 -8.31
N LEU A 180 3.41 -3.29 -8.07
CA LEU A 180 3.99 -1.94 -8.04
C LEU A 180 4.90 -1.71 -6.82
N GLY A 181 4.94 -2.67 -5.88
CA GLY A 181 5.75 -2.56 -4.66
C GLY A 181 5.17 -1.62 -3.61
N ILE A 182 3.93 -1.15 -3.78
CA ILE A 182 3.28 -0.22 -2.85
C ILE A 182 2.65 -1.03 -1.71
N GLY A 183 3.49 -1.40 -0.73
CA GLY A 183 3.11 -2.24 0.40
C GLY A 183 1.99 -1.63 1.25
N GLN A 184 2.03 -0.32 1.46
CA GLN A 184 1.04 0.41 2.26
C GLN A 184 -0.38 0.26 1.70
N LEU A 185 -0.58 0.59 0.42
CA LEU A 185 -1.89 0.46 -0.24
C LEU A 185 -2.35 -0.99 -0.30
N LYS A 186 -1.44 -1.91 -0.59
CA LYS A 186 -1.75 -3.34 -0.66
C LYS A 186 -2.36 -3.84 0.65
N TRP A 187 -1.70 -3.63 1.78
CA TRP A 187 -2.18 -4.18 3.05
C TRP A 187 -3.49 -3.54 3.50
N GLU A 188 -3.70 -2.27 3.19
CA GLU A 188 -4.95 -1.58 3.48
C GLU A 188 -6.12 -2.13 2.64
N LEU A 189 -5.92 -2.28 1.32
CA LEU A 189 -6.89 -2.93 0.43
C LEU A 189 -7.21 -4.36 0.88
N GLU A 190 -6.18 -5.15 1.21
CA GLU A 190 -6.32 -6.53 1.68
C GLU A 190 -7.13 -6.62 2.99
N ASP A 191 -6.78 -5.84 4.01
CA ASP A 191 -7.46 -5.87 5.31
C ASP A 191 -8.92 -5.37 5.20
N LEU A 192 -9.17 -4.31 4.43
CA LEU A 192 -10.52 -3.77 4.21
C LEU A 192 -11.39 -4.72 3.40
N ALA A 193 -10.87 -5.31 2.32
CA ALA A 193 -11.60 -6.31 1.55
C ALA A 193 -11.88 -7.57 2.38
N PHE A 194 -10.89 -8.05 3.14
CA PHE A 194 -11.03 -9.23 3.98
C PHE A 194 -12.14 -9.08 5.03
N ARG A 195 -12.32 -7.86 5.56
CA ARG A 195 -13.40 -7.54 6.51
C ARG A 195 -14.80 -7.83 5.94
N TYR A 196 -15.01 -7.61 4.65
CA TYR A 196 -16.31 -7.82 4.00
C TYR A 196 -16.45 -9.23 3.41
N LEU A 197 -15.37 -9.79 2.87
CA LEU A 197 -15.39 -11.14 2.27
C LEU A 197 -15.47 -12.25 3.33
N HIS A 198 -14.83 -12.04 4.49
CA HIS A 198 -14.76 -13.03 5.57
C HIS A 198 -14.98 -12.38 6.95
N PRO A 199 -16.16 -11.80 7.22
CA PRO A 199 -16.41 -10.98 8.41
C PRO A 199 -16.24 -11.73 9.72
N THR A 200 -16.67 -13.00 9.78
CA THR A 200 -16.55 -13.84 10.98
C THR A 200 -15.08 -14.10 11.33
N THR A 201 -14.29 -14.53 10.34
CA THR A 201 -12.86 -14.80 10.51
C THR A 201 -12.08 -13.53 10.85
N TYR A 202 -12.40 -12.41 10.18
CA TYR A 202 -11.82 -11.11 10.48
C TYR A 202 -12.04 -10.74 11.96
N LYS A 203 -13.29 -10.81 12.44
CA LYS A 203 -13.65 -10.50 13.83
C LYS A 203 -12.98 -11.43 14.83
N GLN A 204 -12.86 -12.72 14.52
CA GLN A 204 -12.17 -13.68 15.37
C GLN A 204 -10.68 -13.33 15.53
N ILE A 205 -9.96 -13.11 14.43
CA ILE A 205 -8.55 -12.73 14.46
C ILE A 205 -8.36 -11.38 15.16
N ALA A 206 -9.23 -10.40 14.88
CA ALA A 206 -9.18 -9.09 15.53
C ALA A 206 -9.34 -9.20 17.06
N LYS A 207 -10.32 -9.99 17.54
CA LYS A 207 -10.54 -10.21 18.97
C LYS A 207 -9.34 -10.90 19.64
N GLN A 208 -8.75 -11.89 18.98
CA GLN A 208 -7.57 -12.60 19.49
C GLN A 208 -6.32 -11.71 19.52
N LEU A 209 -6.17 -10.82 18.53
CA LEU A 209 -5.11 -9.81 18.52
C LEU A 209 -5.27 -8.81 19.67
N ASP A 210 -6.49 -8.36 19.94
CA ASP A 210 -6.77 -7.36 20.97
C ASP A 210 -6.56 -7.92 22.39
N GLY A 211 -7.06 -9.12 22.67
CA GLY A 211 -6.93 -9.77 23.99
C GLY A 211 -5.48 -9.98 24.46
N LYS A 212 -4.50 -10.02 23.54
CA LYS A 212 -3.06 -10.15 23.84
C LYS A 212 -2.27 -8.90 23.47
N ARG A 213 -2.92 -7.75 23.26
CA ARG A 213 -2.24 -6.52 22.80
C ARG A 213 -1.20 -6.02 23.80
N ARG A 214 -1.55 -5.93 25.08
CA ARG A 214 -0.66 -5.41 26.13
C ARG A 214 0.57 -6.29 26.33
N GLU A 215 0.38 -7.58 26.59
CA GLU A 215 1.48 -8.55 26.77
C GLU A 215 2.44 -8.54 25.57
N ARG A 216 1.89 -8.46 24.36
CA ARG A 216 2.70 -8.41 23.13
C ARG A 216 3.44 -7.08 22.96
N ALA A 217 2.82 -5.95 23.28
CA ALA A 217 3.48 -4.65 23.23
C ALA A 217 4.67 -4.64 24.19
N GLU A 218 4.43 -4.98 25.47
CA GLU A 218 5.48 -5.08 26.48
C GLU A 218 6.61 -6.04 26.06
N TYR A 219 6.27 -7.20 25.49
CA TYR A 219 7.27 -8.13 24.98
C TYR A 219 8.09 -7.53 23.82
N ILE A 220 7.43 -6.89 22.85
CA ILE A 220 8.11 -6.28 21.70
C ILE A 220 9.00 -5.14 22.18
N ASP A 221 8.53 -4.30 23.10
CA ASP A 221 9.30 -3.16 23.62
C ASP A 221 10.57 -3.64 24.34
N ASN A 222 10.48 -4.73 25.11
CA ASN A 222 11.64 -5.36 25.73
C ASN A 222 12.64 -5.89 24.70
N VAL A 223 12.16 -6.56 23.65
CA VAL A 223 13.03 -7.08 22.57
C VAL A 223 13.66 -5.94 21.78
N VAL A 224 12.90 -4.89 21.48
CA VAL A 224 13.38 -3.68 20.81
C VAL A 224 14.47 -3.02 21.64
N GLY A 225 14.26 -2.82 22.95
CA GLY A 225 15.26 -2.27 23.86
C GLY A 225 16.54 -3.09 23.87
N SER A 226 16.45 -4.41 24.08
CA SER A 226 17.62 -5.30 24.03
C SER A 226 18.37 -5.24 22.70
N LEU A 227 17.65 -5.24 21.58
CA LEU A 227 18.28 -5.17 20.26
C LEU A 227 18.93 -3.81 20.01
N GLN A 228 18.27 -2.72 20.39
CA GLN A 228 18.81 -1.37 20.23
C GLN A 228 20.08 -1.19 21.05
N ASP A 229 20.09 -1.66 22.31
CA ASP A 229 21.27 -1.59 23.18
C ASP A 229 22.44 -2.39 22.61
N LEU A 230 22.18 -3.60 22.08
CA LEU A 230 23.20 -4.42 21.43
C LEU A 230 23.83 -3.73 20.22
N LEU A 231 23.00 -3.13 19.36
CA LEU A 231 23.50 -2.41 18.18
C LEU A 231 24.28 -1.16 18.57
N ASN A 232 23.84 -0.44 19.60
CA ASN A 232 24.53 0.75 20.11
C ASN A 232 25.91 0.40 20.71
N ASN A 233 26.00 -0.71 21.45
CA ASN A 233 27.25 -1.18 22.06
C ASN A 233 28.30 -1.59 21.01
N GLU A 234 27.84 -2.14 19.87
CA GLU A 234 28.69 -2.46 18.72
C GLU A 234 28.91 -1.27 17.77
N HIS A 235 28.45 -0.07 18.15
CA HIS A 235 28.52 1.16 17.36
C HIS A 235 27.89 1.06 15.96
N ILE A 236 26.85 0.23 15.80
CA ILE A 236 26.11 0.06 14.57
C ILE A 236 24.99 1.10 14.50
N LYS A 237 25.00 1.93 13.46
CA LYS A 237 23.98 2.96 13.26
C LYS A 237 22.71 2.36 12.65
N ALA A 238 21.79 1.96 13.52
CA ALA A 238 20.48 1.46 13.14
C ALA A 238 19.41 1.75 14.18
N GLU A 239 18.17 1.89 13.72
CA GLU A 239 16.99 2.07 14.55
C GLU A 239 16.16 0.79 14.58
N VAL A 240 15.76 0.37 15.77
CA VAL A 240 14.94 -0.82 15.99
C VAL A 240 13.54 -0.42 16.44
N TYR A 241 12.51 -0.99 15.80
CA TYR A 241 11.14 -0.78 16.23
C TYR A 241 10.23 -1.98 15.96
N GLY A 242 9.13 -2.05 16.73
CA GLY A 242 8.10 -3.08 16.58
C GLY A 242 7.27 -2.90 15.31
N ARG A 243 7.06 -3.98 14.56
CA ARG A 243 6.21 -3.98 13.35
C ARG A 243 4.87 -4.68 13.65
N PRO A 244 3.73 -3.98 13.59
CA PRO A 244 2.44 -4.66 13.65
C PRO A 244 2.18 -5.45 12.36
N LYS A 245 1.58 -6.64 12.50
CA LYS A 245 1.12 -7.44 11.35
C LYS A 245 -0.33 -7.13 11.00
N HIS A 246 -0.61 -7.16 9.70
CA HIS A 246 -1.95 -6.99 9.12
C HIS A 246 -2.78 -8.27 9.25
N ILE A 247 -4.11 -8.12 9.38
CA ILE A 247 -5.02 -9.23 9.70
C ILE A 247 -5.05 -10.24 8.55
N TYR A 248 -5.15 -9.76 7.31
CA TYR A 248 -5.16 -10.61 6.13
C TYR A 248 -3.85 -11.40 5.99
N SER A 249 -2.71 -10.77 6.27
CA SER A 249 -1.41 -11.45 6.26
C SER A 249 -1.31 -12.55 7.31
N ILE A 250 -1.87 -12.33 8.51
CA ILE A 250 -1.97 -13.35 9.56
C ILE A 250 -2.81 -14.51 9.07
N TRP A 251 -4.01 -14.24 8.56
CA TRP A 251 -4.92 -15.26 8.03
C TRP A 251 -4.29 -16.07 6.89
N LYS A 252 -3.62 -15.42 5.94
CA LYS A 252 -2.93 -16.09 4.83
C LYS A 252 -1.82 -17.01 5.31
N LYS A 253 -1.08 -16.60 6.35
CA LYS A 253 -0.06 -17.45 7.00
C LYS A 253 -0.69 -18.63 7.74
N MET A 254 -1.81 -18.44 8.44
CA MET A 254 -2.57 -19.52 9.10
C MET A 254 -3.00 -20.58 8.09
N GLN A 255 -3.57 -20.16 6.96
CA GLN A 255 -3.99 -21.09 5.91
C GLN A 255 -2.83 -21.83 5.28
N LYS A 256 -1.75 -21.13 4.90
CA LYS A 256 -0.58 -21.74 4.24
C LYS A 256 0.13 -22.76 5.14
N LYS A 257 0.34 -22.44 6.42
CA LYS A 257 1.02 -23.33 7.38
C LYS A 257 0.05 -24.30 8.08
N ARG A 258 -1.26 -24.20 7.86
CA ARG A 258 -2.33 -24.94 8.56
C ARG A 258 -2.21 -24.83 10.09
N LEU A 259 -1.91 -23.63 10.59
CA LEU A 259 -1.68 -23.36 12.01
C LEU A 259 -2.87 -22.64 12.65
N THR A 260 -3.11 -22.91 13.94
CA THR A 260 -4.04 -22.10 14.73
C THR A 260 -3.40 -20.75 15.11
N PHE A 261 -4.23 -19.79 15.55
CA PHE A 261 -3.72 -18.48 15.97
C PHE A 261 -2.75 -18.56 17.15
N GLU A 262 -2.97 -19.48 18.08
CA GLU A 262 -2.09 -19.69 19.24
C GLU A 262 -0.72 -20.25 18.86
N GLN A 263 -0.67 -20.98 17.75
CA GLN A 263 0.56 -21.53 17.17
C GLN A 263 1.27 -20.54 16.25
N LEU A 264 0.69 -19.35 16.00
CA LEU A 264 1.39 -18.27 15.29
C LEU A 264 2.42 -17.63 16.22
N PHE A 265 3.57 -18.29 16.25
CA PHE A 265 4.88 -17.76 16.60
C PHE A 265 5.18 -16.38 16.02
N ASP A 266 4.58 -16.11 14.86
CA ASP A 266 4.98 -15.09 13.93
C ASP A 266 4.28 -13.74 14.13
N ILE A 267 3.43 -13.56 15.15
CA ILE A 267 2.80 -12.25 15.40
C ILE A 267 3.75 -11.20 15.99
N ARG A 268 4.98 -11.59 16.34
CA ARG A 268 6.02 -10.73 16.89
C ARG A 268 7.04 -10.45 15.80
N ALA A 269 7.02 -9.24 15.29
CA ALA A 269 7.94 -8.79 14.26
C ALA A 269 8.63 -7.51 14.70
N VAL A 270 9.93 -7.46 14.47
CA VAL A 270 10.78 -6.30 14.71
C VAL A 270 11.43 -5.92 13.40
N ARG A 271 11.64 -4.62 13.21
CA ARG A 271 12.34 -4.08 12.06
C ARG A 271 13.56 -3.30 12.52
N ILE A 272 14.66 -3.51 11.83
CA ILE A 272 15.93 -2.80 12.01
C ILE A 272 16.17 -2.01 10.73
N ILE A 273 16.22 -0.69 10.87
CA ILE A 273 16.51 0.25 9.79
C ILE A 273 17.92 0.76 9.98
N ALA A 274 18.82 0.33 9.10
CA ALA A 274 20.23 0.71 9.15
C ALA A 274 20.54 1.87 8.20
N GLU A 275 21.60 2.64 8.48
CA GLU A 275 22.04 3.71 7.57
C GLU A 275 22.59 3.15 6.26
N ARG A 276 23.46 2.14 6.33
CA ARG A 276 24.17 1.59 5.17
C ARG A 276 23.95 0.09 5.00
N LEU A 277 24.32 -0.40 3.82
CA LEU A 277 24.25 -1.82 3.50
C LEU A 277 25.14 -2.66 4.42
N GLN A 278 26.34 -2.16 4.73
CA GLN A 278 27.27 -2.84 5.64
C GLN A 278 26.66 -2.98 7.03
N ASP A 279 25.97 -1.95 7.50
CA ASP A 279 25.30 -1.91 8.80
C ASP A 279 24.15 -2.94 8.88
N CYS A 280 23.48 -3.25 7.76
CA CYS A 280 22.48 -4.34 7.73
C CYS A 280 23.11 -5.70 8.05
N TYR A 281 24.26 -6.02 7.45
CA TYR A 281 24.94 -7.29 7.67
C TYR A 281 25.67 -7.32 9.02
N ALA A 282 26.19 -6.18 9.49
CA ALA A 282 26.71 -6.05 10.85
C ALA A 282 25.60 -6.31 11.87
N ALA A 283 24.43 -5.68 11.72
CA ALA A 283 23.28 -5.90 12.58
C ALA A 283 22.82 -7.37 12.56
N LEU A 284 22.79 -8.01 11.38
CA LEU A 284 22.50 -9.45 11.27
C LEU A 284 23.48 -10.28 12.10
N GLY A 285 24.78 -10.03 11.96
CA GLY A 285 25.84 -10.73 12.68
C GLY A 285 25.71 -10.55 14.20
N THR A 286 25.53 -9.31 14.66
CA THR A 286 25.31 -8.99 16.07
C THR A 286 24.09 -9.70 16.64
N VAL A 287 22.97 -9.71 15.90
CA VAL A 287 21.75 -10.40 16.31
C VAL A 287 21.97 -11.90 16.43
N HIS A 288 22.63 -12.54 15.45
CA HIS A 288 22.88 -13.99 15.46
C HIS A 288 23.93 -14.43 16.48
N ALA A 289 24.85 -13.54 16.87
CA ALA A 289 25.82 -13.80 17.93
C ALA A 289 25.16 -13.87 19.31
N HIS A 290 24.11 -13.05 19.55
CA HIS A 290 23.43 -12.96 20.84
C HIS A 290 22.19 -13.84 20.94
N PHE A 291 21.49 -14.06 19.82
CA PHE A 291 20.28 -14.86 19.77
C PHE A 291 20.43 -16.05 18.83
N LYS A 292 19.98 -17.22 19.29
CA LYS A 292 19.92 -18.41 18.46
C LYS A 292 18.93 -18.21 17.32
N HIS A 293 19.41 -18.20 16.08
CA HIS A 293 18.56 -18.12 14.89
C HIS A 293 18.00 -19.49 14.48
N ILE A 294 16.91 -19.48 13.71
CA ILE A 294 16.28 -20.67 13.13
C ILE A 294 16.73 -20.76 11.66
N PRO A 295 17.64 -21.68 11.28
CA PRO A 295 18.26 -21.68 9.94
C PRO A 295 17.26 -21.79 8.77
N LYS A 296 16.13 -22.47 8.97
CA LYS A 296 15.09 -22.65 7.94
C LYS A 296 14.25 -21.40 7.68
N GLU A 297 14.39 -20.36 8.49
CA GLU A 297 13.61 -19.13 8.42
C GLU A 297 14.57 -17.92 8.27
N PHE A 298 15.54 -18.07 7.36
CA PHE A 298 16.47 -17.03 6.93
C PHE A 298 16.37 -16.84 5.42
N ASP A 299 16.11 -15.60 4.98
CA ASP A 299 16.08 -15.20 3.57
C ASP A 299 16.86 -13.90 3.38
N ASP A 300 17.78 -13.86 2.42
CA ASP A 300 18.48 -12.63 2.00
C ASP A 300 17.85 -12.07 0.72
N TYR A 301 16.86 -11.19 0.87
CA TYR A 301 16.26 -10.46 -0.26
C TYR A 301 17.06 -9.22 -0.66
N ILE A 302 18.16 -8.89 0.02
CA ILE A 302 19.07 -7.83 -0.43
C ILE A 302 19.90 -8.37 -1.60
N ALA A 303 20.49 -9.55 -1.44
CA ALA A 303 21.26 -10.23 -2.48
C ALA A 303 20.37 -10.76 -3.62
N THR A 304 19.18 -11.25 -3.27
CA THR A 304 18.19 -11.78 -4.23
C THR A 304 16.84 -11.05 -4.07
N PRO A 305 16.70 -9.84 -4.66
CA PRO A 305 15.46 -9.06 -4.57
C PRO A 305 14.25 -9.81 -5.12
N LYS A 306 13.07 -9.57 -4.53
CA LYS A 306 11.82 -10.11 -5.08
C LYS A 306 11.47 -9.45 -6.41
N PRO A 307 10.59 -10.05 -7.24
CA PRO A 307 10.21 -9.47 -8.55
C PRO A 307 9.66 -8.03 -8.48
N ASN A 308 9.00 -7.66 -7.38
CA ASN A 308 8.52 -6.29 -7.18
C ASN A 308 9.61 -5.28 -6.77
N GLY A 309 10.86 -5.73 -6.60
CA GLY A 309 12.00 -4.92 -6.16
C GLY A 309 12.19 -4.90 -4.63
N TYR A 310 11.43 -5.69 -3.87
CA TYR A 310 11.55 -5.72 -2.42
C TYR A 310 12.91 -6.24 -1.96
N GLN A 311 13.55 -5.49 -1.07
CA GLN A 311 14.85 -5.81 -0.46
C GLN A 311 14.80 -5.72 1.07
N SER A 312 15.27 -6.78 1.74
CA SER A 312 15.46 -6.86 3.19
C SER A 312 16.06 -8.22 3.53
N ILE A 313 16.83 -8.30 4.62
CA ILE A 313 17.21 -9.58 5.23
C ILE A 313 16.09 -9.98 6.20
N HIS A 314 15.56 -11.19 6.06
CA HIS A 314 14.57 -11.77 6.98
C HIS A 314 15.24 -12.87 7.78
N THR A 315 15.09 -12.82 9.10
CA THR A 315 15.57 -13.89 9.97
C THR A 315 14.62 -14.09 11.13
N VAL A 316 14.47 -15.33 11.60
CA VAL A 316 13.73 -15.63 12.82
C VAL A 316 14.70 -16.07 13.90
N ILE A 317 14.63 -15.41 15.05
CA ILE A 317 15.43 -15.74 16.24
C ILE A 317 14.55 -16.32 17.35
N VAL A 318 15.16 -17.06 18.26
CA VAL A 318 14.56 -17.44 19.54
C VAL A 318 14.80 -16.30 20.52
N GLY A 319 13.78 -15.49 20.75
CA GLY A 319 13.83 -14.36 21.67
C GLY A 319 13.66 -14.77 23.14
N PRO A 320 13.55 -13.78 24.04
CA PRO A 320 13.29 -13.99 25.46
C PRO A 320 12.07 -14.90 25.68
N GLN A 321 12.08 -15.69 26.76
CA GLN A 321 11.03 -16.66 27.09
C GLN A 321 10.89 -17.81 26.06
N GLY A 322 11.91 -18.04 25.22
CA GLY A 322 11.92 -19.10 24.20
C GLY A 322 10.95 -18.86 23.05
N LYS A 323 10.43 -17.63 22.92
CA LYS A 323 9.42 -17.30 21.93
C LYS A 323 10.09 -16.78 20.65
N PRO A 324 9.69 -17.25 19.47
CA PRO A 324 10.27 -16.79 18.21
C PRO A 324 9.89 -15.34 17.89
N VAL A 325 10.82 -14.64 17.25
CA VAL A 325 10.68 -13.24 16.81
C VAL A 325 11.19 -13.13 15.36
N GLU A 326 10.34 -12.63 14.46
CA GLU A 326 10.74 -12.31 13.08
C GLU A 326 11.46 -10.95 13.08
N ILE A 327 12.66 -10.89 12.53
CA ILE A 327 13.44 -9.66 12.38
C ILE A 327 13.62 -9.37 10.89
N GLN A 328 13.37 -8.12 10.53
CA GLN A 328 13.60 -7.61 9.17
C GLN A 328 14.65 -6.51 9.22
N ILE A 329 15.74 -6.69 8.50
CA ILE A 329 16.85 -5.75 8.47
C ILE A 329 16.94 -5.16 7.07
N ARG A 330 17.02 -3.83 6.96
CA ARG A 330 17.16 -3.13 5.68
C ARG A 330 17.63 -1.70 5.89
N THR A 331 18.06 -1.05 4.81
CA THR A 331 18.41 0.36 4.85
C THR A 331 17.18 1.27 4.83
N GLN A 332 17.35 2.55 5.15
CA GLN A 332 16.28 3.55 5.01
C GLN A 332 15.75 3.66 3.58
N LYS A 333 16.63 3.58 2.57
CA LYS A 333 16.22 3.57 1.16
C LYS A 333 15.37 2.34 0.82
N MET A 334 15.85 1.15 1.19
CA MET A 334 15.11 -0.10 0.99
C MET A 334 13.78 -0.11 1.75
N HIS A 335 13.70 0.59 2.88
CA HIS A 335 12.46 0.77 3.62
C HIS A 335 11.46 1.61 2.82
N GLN A 336 11.88 2.76 2.29
CA GLN A 336 11.03 3.62 1.44
C GLN A 336 10.55 2.86 0.20
N ASP A 337 11.46 2.19 -0.51
CA ASP A 337 11.14 1.40 -1.71
C ASP A 337 10.15 0.25 -1.40
N ALA A 338 10.21 -0.35 -0.20
CA ALA A 338 9.34 -1.45 0.18
C ALA A 338 7.95 -1.03 0.69
N GLU A 339 7.79 0.19 1.21
CA GLU A 339 6.50 0.70 1.67
C GLU A 339 5.78 1.45 0.55
N LEU A 340 6.53 2.26 -0.23
CA LEU A 340 6.00 3.17 -1.24
C LEU A 340 6.19 2.66 -2.68
N GLY A 341 7.06 1.68 -2.92
CA GLY A 341 7.26 1.10 -4.25
C GLY A 341 7.63 2.15 -5.29
N VAL A 342 6.97 2.10 -6.45
CA VAL A 342 7.14 3.08 -7.54
C VAL A 342 6.89 4.53 -7.10
N ALA A 343 6.10 4.79 -6.05
CA ALA A 343 5.85 6.15 -5.56
C ALA A 343 7.08 6.78 -4.89
N ALA A 344 8.01 5.97 -4.34
CA ALA A 344 9.21 6.48 -3.69
C ALA A 344 10.14 7.27 -4.64
N HIS A 345 10.12 6.93 -5.93
CA HIS A 345 11.05 7.48 -6.92
C HIS A 345 10.58 8.80 -7.55
N TRP A 346 9.31 9.18 -7.37
CA TRP A 346 8.73 10.33 -8.08
C TRP A 346 9.20 11.69 -7.52
N LYS A 347 9.25 11.83 -6.18
CA LYS A 347 9.67 13.08 -5.50
C LYS A 347 11.14 13.47 -5.79
N TYR A 348 12.02 12.49 -6.07
CA TYR A 348 13.46 12.75 -6.17
C TYR A 348 13.89 13.48 -7.46
N LYS A 349 13.00 13.62 -8.45
CA LYS A 349 13.36 14.11 -9.79
C LYS A 349 12.73 15.43 -10.21
N GLU A 350 11.89 16.04 -9.37
CA GLU A 350 11.37 17.40 -9.60
C GLU A 350 12.50 18.46 -9.57
N GLY A 351 13.63 18.16 -8.91
CA GLY A 351 14.84 19.00 -8.92
C GLY A 351 15.81 18.78 -10.11
N SER A 352 15.55 17.81 -10.99
CA SER A 352 16.40 17.51 -12.15
C SER A 352 15.55 17.45 -13.41
N ALA A 353 15.40 18.60 -14.07
CA ALA A 353 14.72 18.74 -15.35
C ALA A 353 15.43 17.93 -16.45
N GLY A 354 15.13 16.64 -16.54
CA GLY A 354 15.66 15.72 -17.55
C GLY A 354 14.59 14.78 -18.05
N LYS A 355 14.01 15.09 -19.23
CA LYS A 355 12.97 14.31 -19.94
C LYS A 355 13.32 12.83 -20.21
N VAL A 356 14.54 12.39 -19.92
CA VAL A 356 15.05 11.05 -20.21
C VAL A 356 14.67 10.02 -19.11
N SER A 357 14.43 10.45 -17.86
CA SER A 357 14.33 9.52 -16.72
C SER A 357 12.98 8.84 -16.52
N GLY A 358 11.88 9.45 -16.97
CA GLY A 358 10.54 8.87 -16.86
C GLY A 358 10.27 7.73 -17.84
N TYR A 359 11.11 7.58 -18.87
CA TYR A 359 11.01 6.48 -19.85
C TYR A 359 11.61 5.19 -19.29
N ASP A 360 12.73 5.26 -18.57
CA ASP A 360 13.34 4.10 -17.89
C ASP A 360 12.48 3.58 -16.73
N GLU A 361 11.80 4.46 -15.99
CA GLU A 361 10.80 4.04 -14.99
C GLU A 361 9.60 3.38 -15.65
N ARG A 362 9.12 3.93 -16.78
CA ARG A 362 8.09 3.31 -17.61
C ARG A 362 8.47 1.90 -18.05
N ILE A 363 9.68 1.73 -18.56
CA ILE A 363 10.21 0.42 -18.98
C ILE A 363 10.39 -0.52 -17.78
N ASN A 364 10.90 -0.04 -16.65
CA ASN A 364 11.13 -0.88 -15.47
C ASN A 364 9.83 -1.39 -14.85
N TRP A 365 8.79 -0.57 -14.76
CA TRP A 365 7.50 -1.07 -14.28
C TRP A 365 6.81 -1.94 -15.35
N LEU A 366 6.91 -1.60 -16.64
CA LEU A 366 6.41 -2.42 -17.73
C LEU A 366 7.02 -3.82 -17.70
N ARG A 367 8.33 -3.94 -17.43
CA ARG A 367 9.00 -5.23 -17.23
C ARG A 367 8.46 -5.98 -15.99
N LYS A 368 8.25 -5.29 -14.86
CA LYS A 368 7.65 -5.90 -13.65
C LYS A 368 6.23 -6.41 -13.90
N ILE A 369 5.50 -5.77 -14.81
CA ILE A 369 4.16 -6.17 -15.23
C ILE A 369 4.20 -7.24 -16.32
N LEU A 370 5.18 -7.25 -17.23
CA LEU A 370 5.32 -8.30 -18.25
C LEU A 370 5.76 -9.64 -17.65
N GLN A 371 6.56 -9.65 -16.57
CA GLN A 371 6.87 -10.86 -15.81
C GLN A 371 5.63 -11.56 -15.20
N TRP A 372 4.50 -10.82 -15.05
CA TRP A 372 3.22 -11.42 -14.69
C TRP A 372 2.67 -12.35 -15.79
N GLN A 373 3.05 -12.16 -17.06
CA GLN A 373 2.63 -13.04 -18.15
C GLN A 373 3.27 -14.43 -18.09
N GLU A 374 4.51 -14.54 -17.60
CA GLU A 374 5.25 -15.81 -17.55
C GLU A 374 4.92 -16.65 -16.31
N GLU A 375 4.41 -16.05 -15.23
CA GLU A 375 4.04 -16.77 -13.99
C GLU A 375 2.58 -17.24 -13.97
N VAL A 376 1.73 -16.69 -14.85
CA VAL A 376 0.29 -17.00 -14.94
C VAL A 376 -0.03 -17.90 -16.15
N ALA A 377 0.83 -17.92 -17.16
CA ALA A 377 0.86 -18.96 -18.20
C ALA A 377 1.53 -20.23 -17.68
#